data_AF-A0A6I4U100-F1
#
_entry.id   AF-A0A6I4U100-F1
#
_cell.length_a   1.000
_cell.length_b   1.000
_cell.length_c   1.000
_cell.angle_alpha   90.00
_cell.angle_beta   90.00
_cell.angle_gamma   90.00
#
_symmetry.space_group_name_H-M   'P 1'
#
loop_
_entity.id
_entity.type
_entity.pdbx_description
1 polymer ?
#
loop_
_entity_poly.entity_id
_entity_poly.type
_entity_poly.pdbx_seq_one_letter_code
_entity_poly.pdbx_strand_id
1 'polypeptide(L)'
;MQEKRSDCDIRPAGKRRDGRPRFWCHAHQASATGKYGIKLERCEGAYRSLESKEILELNPKDYDGGVALWGAVKPAYDSTGLEEVEGIHVHARDDAGDLEKGIDDTVDAVALEISVDLFEKRKVYVTRETAVSAYISRAIGHNLDSLFCTYCGEPHLDSEWFAVKPHKRHLCHACGEIFLANKKGISNPLKGLRQVFQDSDANRSIVRAERRLEASVNDFPGGIQMWASNPALLWTAPRPEEEGIHFHGYAADRSTRLEDETFDAVVLDGIEIDESHLRYFMAQNALAHLRGRIVVLVCDCGEAYFDNGMDAFIPHSNHRCKSCNIKLSSSIKNKKVISNPFLNTIQNLDNNRGKK
;
A
#
# COMPACT_ATOMS: atom_id res chain seq x y z
N MET A 1 -1.03 -3.78 31.30
CA MET A 1 0.36 -3.68 31.81
C MET A 1 1.16 -3.04 30.70
N GLN A 2 1.56 -1.76 30.81
CA GLN A 2 2.39 -1.12 29.79
C GLN A 2 3.74 -1.83 29.76
N GLU A 3 4.03 -2.58 28.70
CA GLU A 3 5.39 -3.02 28.45
C GLU A 3 6.29 -1.79 28.48
N LYS A 4 7.31 -1.84 29.34
CA LYS A 4 8.32 -0.79 29.44
C LYS A 4 8.84 -0.52 28.04
N ARG A 5 8.70 0.74 27.58
CA ARG A 5 9.47 1.26 26.44
C ARG A 5 10.92 0.85 26.66
N SER A 6 11.48 0.02 25.77
CA SER A 6 12.91 -0.32 25.85
C SER A 6 13.72 0.97 25.82
N ASP A 7 14.76 1.09 26.65
CA ASP A 7 15.66 2.24 26.58
C ASP A 7 16.32 2.30 25.19
N CYS A 8 16.63 3.52 24.72
CA CYS A 8 17.22 3.68 23.40
C CYS A 8 18.68 3.17 23.38
N ASP A 9 18.98 2.23 22.47
CA ASP A 9 20.35 1.81 22.16
C ASP A 9 20.90 2.58 20.95
N ILE A 10 21.40 3.80 21.18
CA ILE A 10 21.83 4.73 20.12
C ILE A 10 23.32 4.59 19.82
N ARG A 11 23.64 4.13 18.60
CA ARG A 11 25.00 3.89 18.11
C ARG A 11 25.32 4.72 16.87
N PRO A 12 26.61 5.03 16.59
CA PRO A 12 27.03 5.61 15.32
C PRO A 12 26.68 4.67 14.16
N ALA A 13 26.18 5.23 13.05
CA ALA A 13 25.75 4.49 11.85
C ALA A 13 26.34 5.16 10.59
N GLY A 14 27.65 5.40 10.59
CA GLY A 14 28.35 6.03 9.48
C GLY A 14 28.01 7.50 9.24
N LYS A 15 28.02 7.93 7.97
CA LYS A 15 27.86 9.33 7.55
C LYS A 15 26.64 9.55 6.64
N ARG A 16 26.05 10.73 6.74
CA ARG A 16 25.01 11.27 5.84
C ARG A 16 25.61 11.67 4.49
N ARG A 17 24.73 12.02 3.54
CA ARG A 17 25.13 12.50 2.21
C ARG A 17 25.96 13.80 2.25
N ASP A 18 25.76 14.64 3.25
CA ASP A 18 26.54 15.85 3.51
C ASP A 18 27.83 15.59 4.31
N GLY A 19 28.21 14.32 4.50
CA GLY A 19 29.44 13.91 5.20
C GLY A 19 29.35 13.93 6.72
N ARG A 20 28.24 14.41 7.29
CA ARG A 20 28.05 14.52 8.74
C ARG A 20 27.74 13.16 9.39
N PRO A 21 28.02 12.97 10.69
CA PRO A 21 27.68 11.74 11.40
C PRO A 21 26.19 11.41 11.34
N ARG A 22 25.89 10.11 11.37
CA ARG A 22 24.55 9.54 11.58
C ARG A 22 24.59 8.65 12.82
N PHE A 23 23.49 8.64 13.54
CA PHE A 23 23.23 7.81 14.70
C PHE A 23 21.90 7.06 14.51
N TRP A 24 21.89 5.79 14.91
CA TRP A 24 20.76 4.88 14.78
C TRP A 24 20.46 4.22 16.11
N CYS A 25 19.17 4.04 16.42
CA CYS A 25 18.75 3.28 17.59
C CYS A 25 18.43 1.84 17.19
N HIS A 26 19.14 0.87 17.75
CA HIS A 26 18.90 -0.55 17.47
C HIS A 26 17.68 -1.09 18.22
N ALA A 27 17.38 -0.55 19.42
CA ALA A 27 16.21 -0.95 20.20
C ALA A 27 14.90 -0.59 19.49
N HIS A 28 14.84 0.58 18.86
CA HIS A 28 13.63 1.10 18.21
C HIS A 28 13.70 1.09 16.68
N GLN A 29 14.80 0.60 16.09
CA GLN A 29 15.05 0.56 14.64
C GLN A 29 14.72 1.90 13.95
N ALA A 30 15.23 3.00 14.52
CA ALA A 30 14.87 4.36 14.11
C ALA A 30 16.05 5.33 14.14
N SER A 31 15.93 6.41 13.36
CA SER A 31 16.91 7.50 13.36
C SER A 31 17.03 8.12 14.74
N ALA A 32 18.27 8.31 15.18
CA ALA A 32 18.64 9.07 16.36
C ALA A 32 19.52 10.28 15.99
N THR A 33 19.39 10.75 14.75
CA THR A 33 20.22 11.82 14.19
C THR A 33 19.44 13.13 14.12
N GLY A 34 19.83 14.10 14.92
CA GLY A 34 19.27 15.44 14.91
C GLY A 34 19.80 16.32 13.77
N LYS A 35 19.35 17.58 13.79
CA LYS A 35 19.83 18.62 12.88
C LYS A 35 21.36 18.70 12.94
N TYR A 36 21.99 18.85 11.78
CA TYR A 36 23.46 18.92 11.65
C TYR A 36 24.23 17.66 12.12
N GLY A 37 23.58 16.49 12.20
CA GLY A 37 24.28 15.24 12.54
C GLY A 37 24.58 15.10 14.02
N ILE A 38 23.83 15.80 14.88
CA ILE A 38 23.94 15.70 16.34
C ILE A 38 23.27 14.40 16.80
N LYS A 39 23.86 13.70 17.78
CA LYS A 39 23.24 12.55 18.44
C LYS A 39 22.07 13.03 19.29
N LEU A 40 20.88 12.47 19.08
CA LEU A 40 19.72 12.73 19.94
C LEU A 40 19.82 11.95 21.25
N GLU A 41 19.22 12.47 22.33
CA GLU A 41 19.07 11.75 23.60
C GLU A 41 18.11 10.57 23.47
N ARG A 42 17.06 10.73 22.65
CA ARG A 42 16.07 9.71 22.31
C ARG A 42 15.86 9.68 20.80
N CYS A 43 15.73 8.49 20.24
CA CYS A 43 15.45 8.34 18.81
C CYS A 43 14.02 8.71 18.45
N GLU A 44 13.76 8.93 17.17
CA GLU A 44 12.42 9.24 16.65
C GLU A 44 11.40 8.13 16.98
N GLY A 45 11.84 6.87 17.03
CA GLY A 45 10.99 5.73 17.40
C GLY A 45 10.52 5.72 18.85
N ALA A 46 11.22 6.41 19.77
CA ALA A 46 10.86 6.41 21.19
C ALA A 46 9.58 7.21 21.52
N TYR A 47 9.11 8.00 20.55
CA TYR A 47 7.90 8.81 20.65
C TYR A 47 6.70 8.18 19.94
N ARG A 48 6.89 7.05 19.25
CA ARG A 48 5.79 6.31 18.61
C ARG A 48 5.06 5.50 19.68
N SER A 49 3.73 5.46 19.64
CA SER A 49 2.98 4.45 20.39
C SER A 49 3.31 3.09 19.81
N LEU A 50 3.74 2.16 20.66
CA LEU A 50 3.67 0.74 20.36
C LEU A 50 2.29 0.33 20.84
N GLU A 51 1.26 0.55 20.03
CA GLU A 51 0.04 -0.24 20.20
C GLU A 51 0.44 -1.71 20.03
N SER A 52 -0.17 -2.59 20.81
CA SER A 52 0.16 -4.01 20.81
C SER A 52 0.05 -4.53 19.39
N LYS A 53 1.18 -4.90 18.78
CA LYS A 53 1.18 -5.47 17.43
C LYS A 53 0.61 -6.86 17.52
N GLU A 54 -0.60 -7.06 17.02
CA GLU A 54 -1.07 -8.42 16.77
C GLU A 54 -0.27 -9.01 15.61
N ILE A 55 0.52 -10.04 15.92
CA ILE A 55 1.34 -10.75 14.94
C ILE A 55 0.74 -12.13 14.74
N LEU A 56 0.22 -12.38 13.54
CA LEU A 56 -0.18 -13.71 13.14
C LEU A 56 1.04 -14.46 12.59
N GLU A 57 1.46 -15.51 13.27
CA GLU A 57 2.45 -16.44 12.72
C GLU A 57 1.73 -17.40 11.77
N LEU A 58 2.16 -17.41 10.51
CA LEU A 58 1.50 -18.19 9.47
C LEU A 58 2.53 -18.97 8.68
N ASN A 59 2.25 -20.25 8.45
CA ASN A 59 2.98 -21.08 7.51
C ASN A 59 2.01 -21.52 6.41
N PRO A 60 2.13 -20.95 5.19
CA PRO A 60 1.21 -21.24 4.09
C PRO A 60 1.10 -22.71 3.69
N LYS A 61 2.05 -23.56 4.10
CA LYS A 61 2.02 -25.01 3.84
C LYS A 61 1.03 -25.77 4.72
N ASP A 62 0.54 -25.14 5.78
CA ASP A 62 -0.42 -25.76 6.70
C ASP A 62 -1.88 -25.54 6.24
N TYR A 63 -2.08 -24.91 5.07
CA TYR A 63 -3.38 -24.50 4.52
C TYR A 63 -3.48 -24.93 3.05
N ASP A 64 -4.01 -26.14 2.79
CA ASP A 64 -4.12 -26.71 1.45
C ASP A 64 -5.13 -25.96 0.57
N GLY A 65 -6.12 -25.31 1.19
CA GLY A 65 -7.04 -24.38 0.52
C GLY A 65 -6.40 -23.04 0.11
N GLY A 66 -5.18 -22.79 0.59
CA GLY A 66 -4.36 -21.65 0.25
C GLY A 66 -4.49 -20.47 1.22
N VAL A 67 -3.49 -19.60 1.14
CA VAL A 67 -3.36 -18.36 1.89
C VAL A 67 -3.38 -17.19 0.93
N ALA A 68 -4.11 -16.15 1.31
CA ALA A 68 -4.09 -14.87 0.63
C ALA A 68 -3.86 -13.73 1.62
N LEU A 69 -2.95 -12.83 1.29
CA LEU A 69 -2.58 -11.67 2.11
C LEU A 69 -2.83 -10.37 1.34
N TRP A 70 -3.58 -9.43 1.90
CA TRP A 70 -3.73 -8.08 1.34
C TRP A 70 -3.28 -7.03 2.34
N GLY A 71 -2.81 -5.88 1.85
CA GLY A 71 -2.67 -4.72 2.72
C GLY A 71 -4.04 -4.11 2.95
N ALA A 72 -4.50 -4.05 4.20
CA ALA A 72 -5.66 -3.28 4.56
C ALA A 72 -5.29 -1.79 4.46
N VAL A 73 -5.65 -1.20 3.32
CA VAL A 73 -5.43 0.22 3.01
C VAL A 73 -6.76 0.95 3.04
N LYS A 74 -6.69 2.26 3.32
CA LYS A 74 -7.88 3.11 3.30
C LYS A 74 -8.62 2.98 1.97
N PRO A 75 -9.96 2.88 2.00
CA PRO A 75 -10.76 2.99 0.79
C PRO A 75 -10.42 4.29 0.04
N ALA A 76 -10.39 4.21 -1.28
CA ALA A 76 -10.25 5.41 -2.11
C ALA A 76 -11.52 6.26 -2.07
N TYR A 77 -12.67 5.63 -1.85
CA TYR A 77 -13.92 6.29 -1.48
C TYR A 77 -14.48 5.62 -0.23
N ASP A 78 -14.78 6.41 0.81
CA ASP A 78 -15.45 5.96 2.02
C ASP A 78 -16.49 7.00 2.42
N SER A 79 -17.73 6.55 2.57
CA SER A 79 -18.85 7.38 3.02
C SER A 79 -19.56 6.80 4.25
N THR A 80 -18.97 5.79 4.89
CA THR A 80 -19.52 5.09 6.06
C THR A 80 -19.19 5.79 7.37
N GLY A 81 -18.02 6.43 7.44
CA GLY A 81 -17.47 6.99 8.67
C GLY A 81 -17.10 5.93 9.71
N LEU A 82 -16.96 4.67 9.29
CA LEU A 82 -16.45 3.59 10.14
C LEU A 82 -14.98 3.82 10.48
N GLU A 83 -14.55 3.26 11.61
CA GLU A 83 -13.13 3.26 11.96
C GLU A 83 -12.35 2.41 10.96
N GLU A 84 -11.22 2.93 10.52
CA GLU A 84 -10.38 2.26 9.55
C GLU A 84 -9.63 1.12 10.23
N VAL A 85 -9.78 -0.09 9.69
CA VAL A 85 -8.93 -1.21 10.08
C VAL A 85 -7.69 -1.18 9.19
N GLU A 86 -6.53 -0.88 9.77
CA GLU A 86 -5.25 -0.90 9.09
C GLU A 86 -4.48 -2.19 9.43
N GLY A 87 -3.66 -2.69 8.50
CA GLY A 87 -2.87 -3.91 8.75
C GLY A 87 -2.73 -4.80 7.53
N ILE A 88 -2.65 -6.09 7.77
CA ILE A 88 -2.65 -7.16 6.78
C ILE A 88 -3.93 -7.97 6.95
N HIS A 89 -4.76 -7.96 5.92
CA HIS A 89 -5.93 -8.80 5.84
C HIS A 89 -5.53 -10.19 5.35
N VAL A 90 -5.95 -11.22 6.08
CA VAL A 90 -5.53 -12.60 5.89
C VAL A 90 -6.75 -13.46 5.61
N HIS A 91 -6.71 -14.16 4.48
CA HIS A 91 -7.54 -15.33 4.26
C HIS A 91 -6.68 -16.59 4.32
N ALA A 92 -7.09 -17.59 5.09
CA ALA A 92 -6.52 -18.93 5.07
C ALA A 92 -7.61 -19.99 5.07
N ARG A 93 -7.42 -21.07 4.31
CA ARG A 93 -8.35 -22.21 4.22
C ARG A 93 -7.60 -23.50 4.47
N ASP A 94 -8.20 -24.35 5.29
CA ASP A 94 -7.61 -25.63 5.62
C ASP A 94 -7.62 -26.54 4.38
N ASP A 95 -8.78 -26.71 3.71
CA ASP A 95 -8.91 -27.62 2.57
C ASP A 95 -9.18 -26.93 1.23
N ALA A 96 -8.73 -27.59 0.15
CA ALA A 96 -8.97 -27.16 -1.21
C ALA A 96 -10.46 -27.28 -1.59
N GLY A 97 -11.10 -26.14 -1.84
CA GLY A 97 -12.52 -26.08 -2.20
C GLY A 97 -13.43 -25.62 -1.06
N ASP A 98 -12.88 -25.35 0.12
CA ASP A 98 -13.63 -24.77 1.22
C ASP A 98 -14.25 -23.42 0.86
N LEU A 99 -15.56 -23.32 1.06
CA LEU A 99 -16.28 -22.06 0.93
C LEU A 99 -15.96 -21.15 2.13
N GLU A 100 -15.93 -21.74 3.33
CA GLU A 100 -15.61 -21.04 4.57
C GLU A 100 -14.11 -20.81 4.72
N LYS A 101 -13.76 -19.75 5.44
CA LYS A 101 -12.39 -19.34 5.72
C LYS A 101 -12.04 -19.82 7.13
N GLY A 102 -10.92 -20.52 7.30
CA GLY A 102 -10.38 -20.84 8.62
C GLY A 102 -9.83 -19.59 9.32
N ILE A 103 -9.26 -18.66 8.53
CA ILE A 103 -8.88 -17.32 8.98
C ILE A 103 -9.47 -16.29 8.01
N ASP A 104 -10.17 -15.30 8.56
CA ASP A 104 -10.70 -14.11 7.87
C ASP A 104 -10.59 -12.90 8.80
N ASP A 105 -9.38 -12.36 8.92
CA ASP A 105 -9.10 -11.30 9.90
C ASP A 105 -8.05 -10.31 9.40
N THR A 106 -7.96 -9.16 10.07
CA THR A 106 -6.94 -8.15 9.82
C THR A 106 -6.06 -7.97 11.04
N VAL A 107 -4.76 -8.22 10.86
CA VAL A 107 -3.75 -8.16 11.92
C VAL A 107 -2.68 -7.11 11.59
N ASP A 108 -1.93 -6.63 12.59
CA ASP A 108 -0.89 -5.61 12.35
C ASP A 108 0.25 -6.12 11.48
N ALA A 109 0.61 -7.40 11.66
CA ALA A 109 1.65 -8.05 10.89
C ALA A 109 1.41 -9.56 10.74
N VAL A 110 1.89 -10.11 9.63
CA VAL A 110 1.99 -11.55 9.42
C VAL A 110 3.46 -11.92 9.42
N ALA A 111 3.85 -12.85 10.29
CA ALA A 111 5.19 -13.42 10.31
C ALA A 111 5.19 -14.73 9.52
N LEU A 112 5.89 -14.73 8.39
CA LEU A 112 6.07 -15.90 7.53
C LEU A 112 7.46 -16.49 7.77
N GLU A 113 7.54 -17.78 8.09
CA GLU A 113 8.81 -18.49 8.24
C GLU A 113 9.30 -19.00 6.88
N ILE A 114 10.54 -18.66 6.53
CA ILE A 114 11.21 -19.15 5.32
C ILE A 114 12.49 -19.88 5.68
N SER A 115 12.78 -20.97 4.97
CA SER A 115 14.09 -21.62 5.01
C SER A 115 15.09 -20.80 4.20
N VAL A 116 16.15 -20.32 4.86
CA VAL A 116 17.28 -19.66 4.20
C VAL A 116 18.21 -20.71 3.60
N ASP A 117 18.43 -21.79 4.35
CA ASP A 117 19.10 -23.01 3.90
C ASP A 117 18.48 -24.25 4.59
N LEU A 118 19.18 -25.39 4.55
CA LEU A 118 18.71 -26.65 5.15
C LEU A 118 18.62 -26.62 6.68
N PHE A 119 19.26 -25.66 7.35
CA PHE A 119 19.42 -25.59 8.80
C PHE A 119 18.92 -24.27 9.40
N GLU A 120 18.97 -23.16 8.64
CA GLU A 120 18.52 -21.84 9.09
C GLU A 120 17.11 -21.53 8.59
N LYS A 121 16.23 -21.19 9.53
CA LYS A 121 14.94 -20.59 9.26
C LYS A 121 14.92 -19.13 9.69
N ARG A 122 14.18 -18.31 8.96
CA ARG A 122 14.04 -16.88 9.24
C ARG A 122 12.59 -16.45 9.16
N LYS A 123 12.16 -15.61 10.10
CA LYS A 123 10.86 -14.94 10.04
C LYS A 123 10.97 -13.68 9.19
N VAL A 124 10.06 -13.53 8.22
CA VAL A 124 9.88 -12.31 7.46
C VAL A 124 8.53 -11.72 7.83
N TYR A 125 8.54 -10.45 8.23
CA TYR A 125 7.34 -9.75 8.64
C TYR A 125 6.72 -9.00 7.45
N VAL A 126 5.47 -9.34 7.14
CA VAL A 126 4.62 -8.58 6.24
C VAL A 126 3.80 -7.62 7.10
N THR A 127 4.00 -6.32 6.89
CA THR A 127 3.32 -5.25 7.63
C THR A 127 2.59 -4.34 6.66
N ARG A 128 1.73 -3.45 7.16
CA ARG A 128 1.12 -2.37 6.36
C ARG A 128 2.15 -1.63 5.49
N GLU A 129 3.31 -1.29 6.03
CA GLU A 129 4.34 -0.57 5.28
C GLU A 129 4.95 -1.43 4.16
N THR A 130 5.12 -2.74 4.41
CA THR A 130 5.50 -3.71 3.37
C THR A 130 4.47 -3.74 2.25
N ALA A 131 3.18 -3.79 2.59
CA ALA A 131 2.07 -3.89 1.66
C ALA A 131 1.90 -2.63 0.81
N VAL A 132 1.81 -1.47 1.46
CA VAL A 132 1.66 -0.16 0.81
C VAL A 132 2.81 0.12 -0.15
N SER A 133 4.04 -0.17 0.27
CA SER A 133 5.22 0.07 -0.57
C SER A 133 5.23 -0.81 -1.82
N ALA A 134 4.89 -2.10 -1.69
CA ALA A 134 4.77 -3.00 -2.84
C ALA A 134 3.67 -2.55 -3.80
N TYR A 135 2.53 -2.14 -3.25
CA TYR A 135 1.42 -1.63 -4.02
C TYR A 135 1.79 -0.38 -4.83
N ILE A 136 2.41 0.62 -4.20
CA ILE A 136 2.84 1.86 -4.87
C ILE A 136 3.82 1.54 -6.00
N SER A 137 4.84 0.71 -5.75
CA SER A 137 5.81 0.34 -6.78
C SER A 137 5.13 -0.36 -7.96
N ARG A 138 4.18 -1.27 -7.71
CA ARG A 138 3.41 -1.95 -8.75
C ARG A 138 2.52 -0.99 -9.54
N ALA A 139 1.84 -0.05 -8.89
CA ALA A 139 1.00 0.97 -9.54
C ALA A 139 1.79 1.87 -10.51
N ILE A 140 3.10 2.07 -10.25
CA ILE A 140 4.02 2.81 -11.13
C ILE A 140 4.54 1.92 -12.29
N GLY A 141 4.39 0.60 -12.19
CA GLY A 141 4.98 -0.36 -13.11
C GLY A 141 6.45 -0.70 -12.80
N HIS A 142 6.88 -0.53 -11.55
CA HIS A 142 8.21 -0.94 -11.11
C HIS A 142 8.23 -2.41 -10.70
N ASN A 143 9.27 -3.12 -11.15
CA ASN A 143 9.59 -4.45 -10.67
C ASN A 143 10.25 -4.36 -9.29
N LEU A 144 9.77 -5.18 -8.37
CA LEU A 144 10.36 -5.34 -7.04
C LEU A 144 11.58 -6.27 -7.09
N ASP A 145 12.62 -5.91 -6.35
CA ASP A 145 13.76 -6.75 -6.03
C ASP A 145 13.66 -7.31 -4.61
N SER A 146 14.38 -8.38 -4.32
CA SER A 146 14.58 -8.89 -2.96
C SER A 146 16.04 -8.63 -2.59
N LEU A 147 16.28 -7.59 -1.78
CA LEU A 147 17.61 -7.27 -1.27
C LEU A 147 17.70 -7.62 0.22
N PHE A 148 18.90 -8.00 0.65
CA PHE A 148 19.23 -8.19 2.05
C PHE A 148 20.36 -7.24 2.41
N CYS A 149 20.32 -6.73 3.64
CA CYS A 149 21.40 -5.89 4.13
C CYS A 149 22.71 -6.69 4.18
N THR A 150 23.77 -6.18 3.54
CA THR A 150 25.09 -6.84 3.55
C THR A 150 25.78 -6.83 4.92
N TYR A 151 25.25 -6.09 5.89
CA TYR A 151 25.83 -5.95 7.23
C TYR A 151 25.12 -6.81 8.28
N CYS A 152 23.79 -6.85 8.27
CA CYS A 152 23.01 -7.59 9.27
C CYS A 152 22.17 -8.72 8.70
N GLY A 153 22.07 -8.84 7.37
CA GLY A 153 21.27 -9.88 6.71
C GLY A 153 19.77 -9.64 6.68
N GLU A 154 19.23 -8.57 7.30
CA GLU A 154 17.79 -8.30 7.30
C GLU A 154 17.23 -8.08 5.88
N PRO A 155 16.05 -8.64 5.54
CA PRO A 155 15.32 -8.29 4.32
C PRO A 155 15.08 -6.78 4.23
N HIS A 156 15.43 -6.18 3.11
CA HIS A 156 15.33 -4.73 2.93
C HIS A 156 13.97 -4.31 2.37
N LEU A 157 13.39 -3.28 2.96
CA LEU A 157 12.15 -2.63 2.52
C LEU A 157 12.46 -1.18 2.13
N ASP A 158 12.25 -0.85 0.86
CA ASP A 158 12.17 0.52 0.38
C ASP A 158 10.72 1.01 0.51
N SER A 159 10.48 1.97 1.41
CA SER A 159 9.16 2.53 1.69
C SER A 159 9.03 4.01 1.32
N GLU A 160 7.81 4.53 1.33
CA GLU A 160 7.50 5.95 1.06
C GLU A 160 8.11 6.40 -0.29
N TRP A 161 8.87 7.50 -0.27
CA TRP A 161 9.58 8.01 -1.45
C TRP A 161 10.54 6.99 -2.09
N PHE A 162 11.10 6.06 -1.33
CA PHE A 162 11.99 5.03 -1.84
C PHE A 162 11.24 3.90 -2.56
N ALA A 163 9.93 3.72 -2.28
CA ALA A 163 9.03 2.84 -3.04
C ALA A 163 8.64 3.40 -4.42
N VAL A 164 8.91 4.69 -4.66
CA VAL A 164 8.61 5.39 -5.93
C VAL A 164 9.84 5.51 -6.82
N LYS A 165 11.05 5.56 -6.26
CA LYS A 165 12.26 5.92 -7.01
C LYS A 165 13.35 4.85 -6.94
N PRO A 166 13.61 4.12 -8.04
CA PRO A 166 14.68 3.13 -8.09
C PRO A 166 16.05 3.75 -7.78
N HIS A 167 16.82 3.09 -6.91
CA HIS A 167 18.11 3.59 -6.43
C HIS A 167 19.07 2.44 -6.11
N LYS A 168 20.35 2.77 -5.87
CA LYS A 168 21.39 1.78 -5.51
C LYS A 168 21.82 1.83 -4.05
N ARG A 169 21.52 2.91 -3.34
CA ARG A 169 22.03 3.20 -1.99
C ARG A 169 20.91 3.05 -0.98
N HIS A 170 20.89 1.94 -0.28
CA HIS A 170 19.80 1.58 0.63
C HIS A 170 20.22 1.82 2.08
N LEU A 171 19.33 2.37 2.90
CA LEU A 171 19.51 2.50 4.34
C LEU A 171 18.76 1.34 5.01
N CYS A 172 19.47 0.44 5.68
CA CYS A 172 18.84 -0.66 6.40
C CYS A 172 18.13 -0.14 7.65
N HIS A 173 16.83 -0.44 7.81
CA HIS A 173 16.06 -0.02 8.99
C HIS A 173 16.40 -0.83 10.25
N ALA A 174 16.88 -2.07 10.11
CA ALA A 174 17.29 -2.86 11.27
C ALA A 174 18.61 -2.36 11.91
N CYS A 175 19.66 -2.18 11.11
CA CYS A 175 20.98 -1.83 11.63
C CYS A 175 21.43 -0.39 11.39
N GLY A 176 20.72 0.39 10.57
CA GLY A 176 21.06 1.78 10.26
C GLY A 176 22.21 1.97 9.28
N GLU A 177 22.80 0.89 8.76
CA GLU A 177 23.90 0.95 7.79
C GLU A 177 23.41 1.23 6.37
N ILE A 178 24.27 1.90 5.59
CA ILE A 178 24.02 2.09 4.16
C ILE A 178 24.76 1.02 3.38
N PHE A 179 24.02 0.25 2.59
CA PHE A 179 24.58 -0.74 1.68
C PHE A 179 24.29 -0.38 0.21
N LEU A 180 25.02 -1.00 -0.70
CA LEU A 180 24.94 -0.76 -2.13
C LEU A 180 24.38 -1.98 -2.85
N ALA A 181 23.35 -1.76 -3.66
CA ALA A 181 22.85 -2.74 -4.61
C ALA A 181 23.64 -2.68 -5.93
N ASN A 182 23.76 -3.83 -6.59
CA ASN A 182 24.47 -3.95 -7.88
C ASN A 182 23.79 -3.14 -9.00
N LYS A 183 22.45 -3.14 -9.02
CA LYS A 183 21.60 -2.41 -9.97
C LYS A 183 20.68 -1.42 -9.24
N LYS A 184 20.13 -0.45 -9.98
CA LYS A 184 19.08 0.40 -9.43
C LYS A 184 17.80 -0.44 -9.33
N GLY A 185 17.15 -0.42 -8.18
CA GLY A 185 15.94 -1.19 -7.92
C GLY A 185 15.15 -0.61 -6.76
N ILE A 186 14.04 -1.28 -6.46
CA ILE A 186 13.22 -1.04 -5.28
C ILE A 186 13.05 -2.39 -4.58
N SER A 187 13.55 -2.48 -3.36
CA SER A 187 13.48 -3.70 -2.56
C SER A 187 12.18 -3.79 -1.80
N ASN A 188 11.56 -4.95 -1.82
CA ASN A 188 10.47 -5.27 -0.91
C ASN A 188 10.55 -6.76 -0.54
N PRO A 189 10.47 -7.13 0.76
CA PRO A 189 10.57 -8.52 1.20
C PRO A 189 9.57 -9.46 0.54
N LEU A 190 8.43 -8.95 0.09
CA LEU A 190 7.41 -9.73 -0.62
C LEU A 190 7.94 -10.39 -1.90
N LYS A 191 8.94 -9.81 -2.58
CA LYS A 191 9.52 -10.44 -3.78
C LYS A 191 10.16 -11.78 -3.43
N GLY A 192 10.89 -11.85 -2.32
CA GLY A 192 11.52 -13.07 -1.83
C GLY A 192 10.48 -14.07 -1.34
N LEU A 193 9.50 -13.62 -0.56
CA LEU A 193 8.43 -14.49 -0.04
C LEU A 193 7.65 -15.18 -1.16
N ARG A 194 7.25 -14.42 -2.17
CA ARG A 194 6.55 -14.93 -3.35
C ARG A 194 7.35 -15.99 -4.10
N GLN A 195 8.68 -15.87 -4.16
CA GLN A 195 9.53 -16.90 -4.75
C GLN A 195 9.56 -18.17 -3.90
N VAL A 196 9.67 -18.06 -2.58
CA VAL A 196 9.70 -19.21 -1.66
C VAL A 196 8.39 -19.99 -1.69
N PHE A 197 7.25 -19.29 -1.75
CA PHE A 197 5.92 -19.89 -1.80
C PHE A 197 5.38 -20.12 -3.21
N GLN A 198 6.23 -20.00 -4.23
CA GLN A 198 5.91 -20.26 -5.65
C GLN A 198 4.78 -19.39 -6.25
N ASP A 199 4.37 -18.32 -5.57
CA ASP A 199 3.46 -17.26 -6.05
C ASP A 199 4.23 -16.25 -6.92
N SER A 200 4.77 -16.70 -8.05
CA SER A 200 5.38 -15.79 -9.02
C SER A 200 4.34 -15.18 -9.97
N ASP A 201 4.61 -14.01 -10.54
CA ASP A 201 3.74 -13.38 -11.55
C ASP A 201 3.53 -14.27 -12.79
N ALA A 202 4.42 -15.24 -13.04
CA ALA A 202 4.27 -16.20 -14.12
C ALA A 202 3.34 -17.37 -13.78
N ASN A 203 3.16 -17.68 -12.49
CA ASN A 203 2.33 -18.79 -12.03
C ASN A 203 0.93 -18.34 -11.60
N ARG A 204 0.79 -17.06 -11.23
CA ARG A 204 -0.47 -16.51 -10.74
C ARG A 204 -1.43 -16.25 -11.89
N SER A 205 -2.61 -16.86 -11.80
CA SER A 205 -3.74 -16.52 -12.66
C SER A 205 -4.55 -15.42 -11.99
N ILE A 206 -4.56 -14.24 -12.60
CA ILE A 206 -5.46 -13.14 -12.23
C ILE A 206 -6.52 -13.06 -13.33
N VAL A 207 -7.79 -13.08 -12.95
CA VAL A 207 -8.93 -12.99 -13.86
C VAL A 207 -9.76 -11.77 -13.51
N ARG A 208 -10.32 -11.11 -14.53
CA ARG A 208 -11.31 -10.06 -14.30
C ARG A 208 -12.56 -10.68 -13.69
N ALA A 209 -13.12 -10.03 -12.67
CA ALA A 209 -14.43 -10.42 -12.17
C ALA A 209 -15.47 -10.33 -13.31
N GLU A 210 -16.33 -11.32 -13.48
CA GLU A 210 -17.32 -11.28 -14.58
C GLU A 210 -18.51 -10.36 -14.27
N ARG A 211 -18.60 -9.92 -13.01
CA ARG A 211 -19.75 -9.23 -12.43
C ARG A 211 -19.67 -7.73 -12.66
N ARG A 212 -20.84 -7.10 -12.78
CA ARG A 212 -21.00 -5.65 -12.90
C ARG A 212 -22.02 -5.18 -11.86
N LEU A 213 -21.77 -4.03 -11.24
CA LEU A 213 -22.68 -3.39 -10.30
C LEU A 213 -23.25 -2.13 -10.93
N GLU A 214 -24.57 -2.03 -10.99
CA GLU A 214 -25.31 -0.81 -11.30
C GLU A 214 -26.30 -0.55 -10.16
N ALA A 215 -26.10 0.53 -9.42
CA ALA A 215 -26.87 0.81 -8.20
C ALA A 215 -27.00 2.32 -7.96
N SER A 216 -27.86 2.72 -7.02
CA SER A 216 -27.86 4.04 -6.44
C SER A 216 -27.02 4.09 -5.17
N VAL A 217 -26.38 5.22 -4.86
CA VAL A 217 -25.74 5.40 -3.55
C VAL A 217 -26.73 5.28 -2.39
N ASN A 218 -28.02 5.48 -2.65
CA ASN A 218 -29.09 5.36 -1.67
C ASN A 218 -29.50 3.90 -1.38
N ASP A 219 -29.10 2.95 -2.22
CA ASP A 219 -29.31 1.51 -1.96
C ASP A 219 -28.46 1.02 -0.77
N PHE A 220 -27.44 1.81 -0.39
CA PHE A 220 -26.51 1.53 0.70
C PHE A 220 -26.58 2.61 1.79
N PRO A 221 -27.63 2.61 2.63
CA PRO A 221 -27.87 3.68 3.60
C PRO A 221 -26.76 3.82 4.66
N GLY A 222 -26.04 2.75 4.98
CA GLY A 222 -24.88 2.76 5.86
C GLY A 222 -23.64 3.40 5.24
N GLY A 223 -23.64 3.57 3.91
CA GLY A 223 -22.54 4.07 3.12
C GLY A 223 -21.85 2.99 2.32
N ILE A 224 -20.82 3.42 1.61
CA ILE A 224 -20.06 2.64 0.65
C ILE A 224 -18.57 2.80 0.93
N GLN A 225 -17.81 1.72 0.75
CA GLN A 225 -16.36 1.74 0.64
C GLN A 225 -15.93 1.13 -0.70
N MET A 226 -14.97 1.75 -1.39
CA MET A 226 -14.44 1.26 -2.67
C MET A 226 -12.92 1.27 -2.70
N TRP A 227 -12.35 0.21 -3.29
CA TRP A 227 -10.94 0.05 -3.58
C TRP A 227 -10.76 -0.42 -5.02
N ALA A 228 -9.66 -0.02 -5.67
CA ALA A 228 -9.21 -0.77 -6.83
C ALA A 228 -8.63 -2.09 -6.31
N SER A 229 -9.05 -3.23 -6.84
CA SER A 229 -8.53 -4.52 -6.39
C SER A 229 -7.02 -4.54 -6.59
N ASN A 230 -6.26 -4.88 -5.56
CA ASN A 230 -4.84 -5.08 -5.68
C ASN A 230 -4.55 -6.56 -5.65
N PRO A 231 -3.69 -7.07 -6.55
CA PRO A 231 -3.21 -8.43 -6.41
C PRO A 231 -2.63 -8.62 -5.01
N ALA A 232 -3.17 -9.59 -4.27
CA ALA A 232 -2.71 -10.04 -2.98
C ALA A 232 -1.18 -10.09 -2.92
N LEU A 233 -0.62 -9.66 -1.80
CA LEU A 233 0.80 -9.65 -1.49
C LEU A 233 1.40 -11.05 -1.58
N LEU A 234 0.59 -12.05 -1.21
CA LEU A 234 0.82 -13.48 -1.35
C LEU A 234 -0.51 -14.13 -1.74
N TRP A 235 -0.48 -15.05 -2.71
CA TRP A 235 -1.62 -15.89 -3.09
C TRP A 235 -1.13 -17.31 -3.37
N THR A 236 -1.42 -18.24 -2.46
CA THR A 236 -1.05 -19.66 -2.63
C THR A 236 -2.24 -20.55 -2.98
N ALA A 237 -3.44 -19.98 -3.08
CA ALA A 237 -4.62 -20.74 -3.46
C ALA A 237 -4.52 -21.23 -4.92
N PRO A 238 -5.02 -22.46 -5.21
CA PRO A 238 -4.95 -23.04 -6.56
C PRO A 238 -5.91 -22.37 -7.55
N ARG A 239 -6.92 -21.65 -7.04
CA ARG A 239 -7.89 -20.92 -7.86
C ARG A 239 -7.33 -19.56 -8.30
N PRO A 240 -7.82 -19.01 -9.43
CA PRO A 240 -7.47 -17.65 -9.84
C PRO A 240 -7.85 -16.61 -8.78
N GLU A 241 -7.07 -15.54 -8.74
CA GLU A 241 -7.45 -14.32 -8.04
C GLU A 241 -8.34 -13.47 -8.95
N GLU A 242 -9.35 -12.83 -8.37
CA GLU A 242 -10.18 -11.86 -9.09
C GLU A 242 -9.60 -10.44 -9.00
N GLU A 243 -9.67 -9.70 -10.11
CA GLU A 243 -9.38 -8.26 -10.15
C GLU A 243 -10.57 -7.45 -10.70
N GLY A 244 -10.61 -6.16 -10.35
CA GLY A 244 -11.73 -5.25 -10.58
C GLY A 244 -11.75 -4.09 -9.56
N ILE A 245 -12.95 -3.65 -9.24
CA ILE A 245 -13.25 -2.70 -8.17
C ILE A 245 -13.85 -3.53 -7.03
N HIS A 246 -13.17 -3.53 -5.89
CA HIS A 246 -13.70 -4.14 -4.68
C HIS A 246 -14.63 -3.14 -4.00
N PHE A 247 -15.84 -3.58 -3.69
CA PHE A 247 -16.95 -2.73 -3.26
C PHE A 247 -17.60 -3.32 -2.02
N HIS A 248 -17.71 -2.50 -0.97
CA HIS A 248 -18.58 -2.79 0.15
C HIS A 248 -19.75 -1.80 0.18
N GLY A 249 -20.97 -2.33 0.24
CA GLY A 249 -22.18 -1.57 0.47
C GLY A 249 -22.81 -1.94 1.81
N TYR A 250 -23.17 -0.96 2.64
CA TYR A 250 -23.63 -1.21 4.00
C TYR A 250 -25.11 -0.88 4.22
N ALA A 251 -25.77 -1.71 5.04
CA ALA A 251 -27.10 -1.43 5.58
C ALA A 251 -27.05 -0.26 6.58
N ALA A 252 -28.22 0.26 6.97
CA ALA A 252 -28.31 1.47 7.79
C ALA A 252 -27.60 1.35 9.16
N ASP A 253 -27.43 0.13 9.66
CA ASP A 253 -26.72 -0.17 10.91
C ASP A 253 -25.19 -0.04 10.80
N ARG A 254 -24.64 0.08 9.59
CA ARG A 254 -23.20 0.17 9.27
C ARG A 254 -22.39 -1.05 9.71
N SER A 255 -23.03 -2.16 10.07
CA SER A 255 -22.39 -3.42 10.41
C SER A 255 -22.72 -4.52 9.42
N THR A 256 -23.93 -4.52 8.86
CA THR A 256 -24.33 -5.51 7.86
C THR A 256 -23.88 -5.05 6.49
N ARG A 257 -22.98 -5.83 5.86
CA ARG A 257 -22.64 -5.70 4.44
C ARG A 257 -23.81 -6.23 3.60
N LEU A 258 -24.41 -5.36 2.80
CA LEU A 258 -25.39 -5.70 1.77
C LEU A 258 -24.72 -6.17 0.49
N GLU A 259 -23.50 -5.66 0.24
CA GLU A 259 -22.67 -6.04 -0.89
C GLU A 259 -21.20 -6.11 -0.43
N ASP A 260 -20.47 -7.12 -0.87
CA ASP A 260 -19.08 -7.41 -0.51
C ASP A 260 -18.44 -8.29 -1.58
N GLU A 261 -18.15 -7.67 -2.73
CA GLU A 261 -17.67 -8.40 -3.91
C GLU A 261 -16.65 -7.57 -4.70
N THR A 262 -16.03 -8.22 -5.68
CA THR A 262 -15.21 -7.57 -6.70
C THR A 262 -15.96 -7.55 -8.03
N PHE A 263 -15.97 -6.39 -8.68
CA PHE A 263 -16.70 -6.13 -9.92
C PHE A 263 -15.77 -5.63 -11.02
N ASP A 264 -15.98 -6.05 -12.27
CA ASP A 264 -15.26 -5.47 -13.42
C ASP A 264 -15.66 -4.02 -13.69
N ALA A 265 -16.93 -3.69 -13.45
CA ALA A 265 -17.45 -2.34 -13.61
C ALA A 265 -18.44 -1.99 -12.48
N VAL A 266 -18.34 -0.77 -11.99
CA VAL A 266 -19.25 -0.19 -10.99
C VAL A 266 -19.82 1.11 -11.54
N VAL A 267 -21.14 1.23 -11.55
CA VAL A 267 -21.88 2.43 -11.93
C VAL A 267 -22.80 2.82 -10.77
N LEU A 268 -22.60 4.02 -10.21
CA LEU A 268 -23.39 4.53 -9.10
C LEU A 268 -24.10 5.82 -9.51
N ASP A 269 -25.44 5.84 -9.45
CA ASP A 269 -26.27 6.98 -9.90
C ASP A 269 -25.91 7.46 -11.33
N GLY A 270 -25.61 6.51 -12.23
CA GLY A 270 -25.16 6.80 -13.60
C GLY A 270 -23.70 7.28 -13.73
N ILE A 271 -22.94 7.31 -12.65
CA ILE A 271 -21.51 7.66 -12.65
C ILE A 271 -20.70 6.36 -12.74
N GLU A 272 -20.03 6.16 -13.88
CA GLU A 272 -19.08 5.06 -14.05
C GLU A 272 -17.78 5.32 -13.27
N ILE A 273 -17.37 4.33 -12.48
CA ILE A 273 -16.15 4.39 -11.68
C ILE A 273 -14.97 3.95 -12.55
N ASP A 274 -14.08 4.89 -12.88
CA ASP A 274 -12.83 4.58 -13.58
C ASP A 274 -11.82 3.92 -12.60
N GLU A 275 -11.56 2.63 -12.81
CA GLU A 275 -10.67 1.83 -11.98
C GLU A 275 -9.23 2.38 -11.97
N SER A 276 -8.75 2.96 -13.06
CA SER A 276 -7.41 3.54 -13.13
C SER A 276 -7.30 4.79 -12.26
N HIS A 277 -8.28 5.69 -12.35
CA HIS A 277 -8.35 6.87 -11.49
C HIS A 277 -8.40 6.47 -10.00
N LEU A 278 -9.27 5.51 -9.66
CA LEU A 278 -9.41 4.92 -8.32
C LEU A 278 -8.08 4.32 -7.82
N ARG A 279 -7.41 3.51 -8.65
CA ARG A 279 -6.13 2.86 -8.33
C ARG A 279 -5.03 3.89 -8.09
N TYR A 280 -4.84 4.86 -8.97
CA TYR A 280 -3.83 5.89 -8.73
C TYR A 280 -4.16 6.74 -7.50
N PHE A 281 -5.43 7.03 -7.24
CA PHE A 281 -5.84 7.81 -6.08
C PHE A 281 -5.55 7.07 -4.77
N MET A 282 -5.82 5.76 -4.72
CA MET A 282 -5.51 4.92 -3.57
C MET A 282 -4.01 4.90 -3.27
N ALA A 283 -3.16 4.76 -4.30
CA ALA A 283 -1.70 4.82 -4.13
C ALA A 283 -1.21 6.22 -3.72
N GLN A 284 -1.83 7.28 -4.24
CA GLN A 284 -1.49 8.66 -3.91
C GLN A 284 -1.84 9.01 -2.44
N ASN A 285 -2.98 8.55 -1.94
CA ASN A 285 -3.42 8.77 -0.57
C ASN A 285 -2.53 8.10 0.47
N ALA A 286 -1.85 7.01 0.10
CA ALA A 286 -0.92 6.32 0.97
C ALA A 286 0.43 7.07 1.15
N LEU A 287 0.71 8.08 0.32
CA LEU A 287 1.99 8.80 0.33
C LEU A 287 1.90 10.14 1.05
N ALA A 288 2.55 10.25 2.20
CA ALA A 288 2.48 11.44 3.04
C ALA A 288 2.95 12.73 2.34
N HIS A 289 3.95 12.65 1.43
CA HIS A 289 4.47 13.82 0.70
C HIS A 289 3.52 14.38 -0.36
N LEU A 290 2.43 13.66 -0.68
CA LEU A 290 1.40 14.08 -1.63
C LEU A 290 0.19 14.75 -0.97
N ARG A 291 0.11 14.71 0.36
CA ARG A 291 -0.99 15.31 1.12
C ARG A 291 -1.17 16.80 0.73
N GLY A 292 -2.39 17.16 0.35
CA GLY A 292 -2.75 18.52 -0.08
C GLY A 292 -2.18 18.94 -1.44
N ARG A 293 -1.66 17.99 -2.24
CA ARG A 293 -1.11 18.26 -3.58
C ARG A 293 -1.83 17.52 -4.71
N ILE A 294 -2.78 16.65 -4.38
CA ILE A 294 -3.66 15.98 -5.33
C ILE A 294 -4.86 16.89 -5.57
N VAL A 295 -5.15 17.21 -6.83
CA VAL A 295 -6.21 18.15 -7.22
C VAL A 295 -6.94 17.64 -8.46
N VAL A 296 -8.06 18.29 -8.82
CA VAL A 296 -8.68 18.14 -10.14
C VAL A 296 -8.25 19.32 -11.00
N LEU A 297 -7.59 19.03 -12.12
CA LEU A 297 -7.36 20.02 -13.17
C LEU A 297 -8.24 19.65 -14.35
N VAL A 298 -8.81 20.66 -15.00
CA VAL A 298 -9.66 20.48 -16.19
C VAL A 298 -9.02 21.23 -17.35
N CYS A 299 -8.93 20.58 -18.49
CA CYS A 299 -8.44 21.19 -19.73
C CYS A 299 -9.52 22.09 -20.32
N ASP A 300 -9.11 23.07 -21.13
CA ASP A 300 -10.04 23.95 -21.85
C ASP A 300 -11.02 23.19 -22.77
N CYS A 301 -10.73 21.92 -23.13
CA CYS A 301 -11.64 21.06 -23.88
C CYS A 301 -12.68 20.34 -23.01
N GLY A 302 -12.70 20.60 -21.69
CA GLY A 302 -13.61 19.98 -20.72
C GLY A 302 -13.11 18.67 -20.11
N GLU A 303 -12.07 18.05 -20.68
CA GLU A 303 -11.52 16.80 -20.16
C GLU A 303 -10.68 17.04 -18.90
N ALA A 304 -10.82 16.17 -17.89
CA ALA A 304 -9.98 16.23 -16.70
C ALA A 304 -8.55 15.74 -17.02
N TYR A 305 -7.53 16.44 -16.50
CA TYR A 305 -6.16 15.94 -16.54
C TYR A 305 -6.02 14.74 -15.61
N PHE A 306 -5.34 13.71 -16.07
CA PHE A 306 -5.00 12.54 -15.29
C PHE A 306 -3.50 12.26 -15.41
N ASP A 307 -2.77 12.54 -14.32
CA ASP A 307 -1.36 12.20 -14.25
C ASP A 307 -1.23 10.71 -13.91
N ASN A 308 -0.47 9.98 -14.72
CA ASN A 308 -0.23 8.54 -14.58
C ASN A 308 1.28 8.24 -14.55
N GLY A 309 1.65 6.97 -14.34
CA GLY A 309 3.05 6.57 -14.21
C GLY A 309 3.76 7.36 -13.10
N MET A 310 4.92 7.94 -13.41
CA MET A 310 5.70 8.73 -12.44
C MET A 310 5.07 10.09 -12.12
N ASP A 311 4.37 10.70 -13.08
CA ASP A 311 3.76 12.03 -12.91
C ASP A 311 2.65 11.99 -11.86
N ALA A 312 2.03 10.81 -11.68
CA ALA A 312 1.04 10.55 -10.63
C ALA A 312 1.61 10.58 -9.20
N PHE A 313 2.93 10.62 -9.00
CA PHE A 313 3.56 10.52 -7.67
C PHE A 313 4.63 11.59 -7.40
N ILE A 314 4.93 12.44 -8.38
CA ILE A 314 5.91 13.52 -8.28
C ILE A 314 5.24 14.84 -8.63
N PRO A 315 4.92 15.71 -7.66
CA PRO A 315 4.27 16.97 -7.93
C PRO A 315 5.03 17.81 -8.96
N HIS A 316 4.33 18.20 -10.02
CA HIS A 316 4.89 18.90 -11.18
C HIS A 316 3.96 20.02 -11.65
N SER A 317 4.40 20.79 -12.63
CA SER A 317 3.65 21.90 -13.24
C SER A 317 3.22 21.60 -14.67
N ASN A 318 3.61 20.44 -15.20
CA ASN A 318 3.53 20.10 -16.61
C ASN A 318 2.47 19.03 -16.82
N HIS A 319 1.20 19.42 -16.88
CA HIS A 319 0.09 18.50 -17.13
C HIS A 319 -0.28 18.49 -18.60
N ARG A 320 -0.62 17.32 -19.15
CA ARG A 320 -1.03 17.13 -20.55
C ARG A 320 -2.39 16.46 -20.62
N CYS A 321 -3.29 17.06 -21.39
CA CYS A 321 -4.63 16.51 -21.56
C CYS A 321 -4.55 15.29 -22.49
N LYS A 322 -5.17 14.17 -22.11
CA LYS A 322 -5.17 12.95 -22.93
C LYS A 322 -5.94 13.13 -24.24
N SER A 323 -7.02 13.92 -24.23
CA SER A 323 -7.91 14.10 -25.38
C SER A 323 -7.36 15.06 -26.43
N CYS A 324 -6.83 16.22 -26.04
CA CYS A 324 -6.36 17.25 -26.98
C CYS A 324 -4.84 17.51 -26.94
N ASN A 325 -4.09 16.84 -26.05
CA ASN A 325 -2.64 16.99 -25.85
C ASN A 325 -2.17 18.42 -25.50
N ILE A 326 -3.09 19.31 -25.13
CA ILE A 326 -2.79 20.68 -24.68
C ILE A 326 -2.15 20.63 -23.29
N LYS A 327 -1.08 21.41 -23.13
CA LYS A 327 -0.43 21.63 -21.83
C LYS A 327 -1.17 22.69 -21.03
N LEU A 328 -1.33 22.47 -19.74
CA LEU A 328 -1.98 23.43 -18.85
C LEU A 328 -1.33 24.83 -18.93
N SER A 329 -2.17 25.87 -19.03
CA SER A 329 -1.76 27.27 -19.17
C SER A 329 -1.38 27.93 -17.83
N SER A 330 -0.85 29.17 -17.87
CA SER A 330 0.10 29.74 -16.90
C SER A 330 -0.39 30.08 -15.49
N SER A 331 -1.69 30.18 -15.21
CA SER A 331 -2.19 30.67 -13.92
C SER A 331 -1.92 29.70 -12.75
N ILE A 332 -1.75 28.40 -13.02
CA ILE A 332 -1.46 27.37 -12.01
C ILE A 332 -0.01 26.87 -12.08
N LYS A 333 0.78 27.26 -13.10
CA LYS A 333 2.14 26.74 -13.38
C LYS A 333 3.12 26.81 -12.20
N ASN A 334 2.92 27.73 -11.26
CA ASN A 334 3.81 27.89 -10.12
C ASN A 334 3.51 26.92 -8.96
N LYS A 335 2.35 26.24 -8.96
CA LYS A 335 2.00 25.24 -7.95
C LYS A 335 2.31 23.85 -8.50
N LYS A 336 3.24 23.15 -7.83
CA LYS A 336 3.54 21.75 -8.14
C LYS A 336 2.46 20.87 -7.51
N VAL A 337 1.63 20.27 -8.36
CA VAL A 337 0.49 19.44 -7.96
C VAL A 337 0.47 18.16 -8.80
N ILE A 338 -0.51 17.31 -8.51
CA ILE A 338 -0.82 16.09 -9.25
C ILE A 338 -2.32 16.11 -9.53
N SER A 339 -2.71 15.82 -10.76
CA SER A 339 -4.10 15.78 -11.17
C SER A 339 -4.63 14.35 -11.15
N ASN A 340 -5.69 14.11 -10.40
CA ASN A 340 -6.44 12.86 -10.44
C ASN A 340 -7.95 13.17 -10.52
N PRO A 341 -8.64 12.80 -11.62
CA PRO A 341 -10.07 13.06 -11.79
C PRO A 341 -10.96 12.37 -10.76
N PHE A 342 -10.46 11.34 -10.04
CA PHE A 342 -11.25 10.62 -9.05
C PHE A 342 -11.82 11.53 -7.94
N LEU A 343 -11.14 12.62 -7.61
CA LEU A 343 -11.66 13.63 -6.68
C LEU A 343 -13.00 14.24 -7.13
N ASN A 344 -13.21 14.40 -8.44
CA ASN A 344 -14.50 14.85 -8.98
C ASN A 344 -15.56 13.74 -8.88
N THR A 345 -15.18 12.47 -9.10
CA THR A 345 -16.05 11.32 -8.88
C THR A 345 -16.56 11.28 -7.43
N ILE A 346 -15.65 11.41 -6.46
CA ILE A 346 -16.00 11.48 -5.01
C ILE A 346 -17.00 12.61 -4.76
N GLN A 347 -16.70 13.82 -5.24
CA GLN A 347 -17.59 14.98 -5.03
C GLN A 347 -18.98 14.76 -5.63
N ASN A 348 -19.08 14.13 -6.81
CA ASN A 348 -20.37 13.86 -7.44
C ASN A 348 -21.18 12.79 -6.69
N LEU A 349 -20.54 11.73 -6.20
CA LEU A 349 -21.17 10.71 -5.37
C LEU A 349 -21.70 11.31 -4.06
N ASP A 350 -20.89 12.12 -3.38
CA ASP A 350 -21.29 12.80 -2.14
C ASP A 350 -22.45 13.77 -2.36
N ASN A 351 -22.43 14.52 -3.47
CA ASN A 351 -23.53 15.40 -3.85
C ASN A 351 -24.83 14.62 -4.11
N ASN A 352 -24.77 13.46 -4.76
CA ASN A 352 -25.95 12.65 -5.02
C ASN A 352 -26.52 12.04 -3.74
N ARG A 353 -25.67 11.70 -2.77
CA ARG A 353 -26.10 11.24 -1.44
C ARG A 353 -26.73 12.37 -0.60
N GLY A 354 -26.25 13.60 -0.77
CA GLY A 354 -26.74 14.79 -0.06
C GLY A 354 -28.05 15.39 -0.61
N LYS A 355 -28.47 15.02 -1.83
CA LYS A 355 -29.76 15.43 -2.42
C LYS A 355 -30.91 14.65 -1.77
N LYS A 356 -31.33 15.09 -0.59
CA LYS A 356 -32.63 14.77 0.02
C LYS A 356 -33.45 16.02 0.22
#